data_AF-A0A2X3M3W8-F1
#
_entry.id   AF-A0A2X3M3W8-F1
#
_cell.length_a   1.000
_cell.length_b   1.000
_cell.length_c   1.000
_cell.angle_alpha   90.00
_cell.angle_beta   90.00
_cell.angle_gamma   90.00
#
_symmetry.space_group_name_H-M   'P 1'
#
loop_
_entity.id
_entity.type
_entity.pdbx_description
1 polymer ?
#
loop_
_entity_poly.entity_id
_entity_poly.type
_entity_poly.pdbx_seq_one_letter_code
_entity_poly.pdbx_strand_id
1 'polypeptide(L)'
;MPLAFIIGQDSLLTFPTWYEYETILDNAHLIVCRRPGYPLEMAQPQYQQWLEDHLTHNPEDLHLQPAGKIYLAETPWFNISATIIRERLQNGESCEDLLPEPVLTYINQQGLYR
;
A
#
# COMPACT_ATOMS: atom_id res chain seq x y z
N MET A 1 19.89 9.23 -6.25
CA MET A 1 18.50 9.51 -6.63
C MET A 1 17.61 8.72 -5.69
N PRO A 2 16.63 9.34 -5.02
CA PRO A 2 15.76 8.64 -4.09
C PRO A 2 14.85 7.65 -4.83
N LEU A 3 14.69 6.46 -4.27
CA LEU A 3 13.74 5.45 -4.72
C LEU A 3 12.67 5.27 -3.66
N ALA A 4 11.39 5.22 -4.06
CA ALA A 4 10.29 4.98 -3.13
C ALA A 4 9.53 3.71 -3.54
N PHE A 5 9.34 2.82 -2.57
CA PHE A 5 8.49 1.65 -2.68
C PHE A 5 7.19 1.88 -1.91
N ILE A 6 6.06 1.82 -2.62
CA ILE A 6 4.76 2.17 -2.07
C ILE A 6 4.00 0.89 -1.71
N ILE A 7 3.55 0.78 -0.46
CA ILE A 7 2.78 -0.35 0.04
C ILE A 7 1.56 0.09 0.86
N GLY A 8 0.63 -0.83 1.11
CA GLY A 8 -0.47 -0.61 2.05
C GLY A 8 -0.07 -0.89 3.51
N GLN A 9 -0.83 -0.33 4.46
CA GLN A 9 -0.65 -0.60 5.90
C GLN A 9 -0.76 -2.09 6.26
N ASP A 10 -1.59 -2.85 5.56
CA ASP A 10 -1.71 -4.31 5.69
C ASP A 10 -0.39 -5.02 5.37
N SER A 11 0.29 -4.57 4.31
CA SER A 11 1.62 -5.07 3.96
C SER A 11 2.68 -4.66 4.97
N LEU A 12 2.60 -3.45 5.54
CA LEU A 12 3.54 -2.99 6.58
C LEU A 12 3.55 -3.93 7.80
N LEU A 13 2.37 -4.35 8.28
CA LEU A 13 2.24 -5.21 9.47
C LEU A 13 2.89 -6.60 9.31
N THR A 14 3.07 -7.04 8.06
CA THR A 14 3.73 -8.30 7.72
C THR A 14 5.10 -8.09 7.07
N PHE A 15 5.54 -6.85 6.91
CA PHE A 15 6.77 -6.50 6.21
C PHE A 15 8.02 -7.20 6.81
N PRO A 16 8.16 -7.34 8.15
CA PRO A 16 9.29 -8.07 8.73
C PRO A 16 9.30 -9.58 8.43
N THR A 17 8.22 -10.14 7.90
CA THR A 17 8.18 -11.55 7.46
C THR A 17 8.61 -11.74 6.01
N TRP A 18 8.91 -10.66 5.29
CA TRP A 18 9.35 -10.72 3.91
C TRP A 18 10.82 -11.19 3.86
N TYR A 19 11.18 -11.83 2.75
CA TYR A 19 12.55 -12.28 2.53
C TYR A 19 13.50 -11.06 2.54
N GLU A 20 14.45 -11.06 3.46
CA GLU A 20 15.47 -9.99 3.59
C GLU A 20 14.88 -8.58 3.61
N TYR A 21 13.78 -8.37 4.35
CA TYR A 21 13.03 -7.10 4.35
C TYR A 21 13.87 -5.84 4.63
N GLU A 22 14.93 -5.96 5.43
CA GLU A 22 15.84 -4.84 5.75
C GLU A 22 16.56 -4.30 4.51
N THR A 23 16.92 -5.19 3.57
CA THR A 23 17.60 -4.80 2.32
C THR A 23 16.74 -3.89 1.45
N ILE A 24 15.41 -3.96 1.59
CA ILE A 24 14.50 -3.06 0.89
C ILE A 24 14.71 -1.63 1.39
N LEU A 25 14.90 -1.42 2.69
CA LEU A 25 15.18 -0.10 3.25
C LEU A 25 16.60 0.38 2.94
N ASP A 26 17.57 -0.52 2.75
CA ASP A 26 18.90 -0.12 2.29
C ASP A 26 18.88 0.48 0.87
N ASN A 27 17.87 0.12 0.07
CA ASN A 27 17.80 0.46 -1.36
C ASN A 27 16.64 1.40 -1.72
N ALA A 28 15.64 1.55 -0.86
CA ALA A 28 14.50 2.42 -1.08
C ALA A 28 13.95 3.03 0.22
N HIS A 29 13.16 4.08 0.07
CA HIS A 29 12.20 4.52 1.06
C HIS A 29 10.94 3.67 1.00
N LEU A 30 10.26 3.51 2.13
CA LEU A 30 8.96 2.89 2.20
C LEU A 30 7.89 3.97 2.38
N ILE A 31 6.97 4.08 1.43
CA ILE A 31 5.79 4.95 1.57
C ILE A 31 4.59 4.05 1.86
N VAL A 32 3.99 4.25 3.03
CA VAL A 32 2.90 3.40 3.51
C VAL A 32 1.59 4.15 3.43
N CYS A 33 0.68 3.65 2.59
CA CYS A 33 -0.69 4.16 2.49
C CYS A 33 -1.53 3.61 3.65
N ARG A 34 -1.98 4.49 4.55
CA ARG A 34 -2.79 4.10 5.72
C ARG A 34 -4.19 3.63 5.32
N ARG A 35 -4.71 2.63 6.03
CA ARG A 35 -6.07 2.06 5.85
C ARG A 35 -6.83 2.04 7.18
N PRO A 36 -8.15 2.32 7.19
CA PRO A 36 -8.92 2.26 8.42
C PRO A 36 -9.12 0.81 8.84
N GLY A 37 -9.22 0.59 10.16
CA GLY A 37 -9.43 -0.75 10.72
C GLY A 37 -8.17 -1.61 10.84
N TYR A 38 -7.01 -1.12 10.39
CA TYR A 38 -5.72 -1.79 10.62
C TYR A 38 -5.02 -1.25 11.87
N PRO A 39 -4.32 -2.12 12.64
CA PRO A 39 -3.47 -1.71 13.76
C PRO A 39 -2.48 -0.60 13.37
N LEU A 40 -2.32 0.38 14.26
CA LEU A 40 -1.34 1.46 14.10
C LEU A 40 0.06 1.06 14.57
N GLU A 41 0.15 -0.02 15.34
CA GLU A 41 1.37 -0.53 15.95
C GLU A 41 1.69 -1.91 15.40
N MET A 42 2.99 -2.21 15.35
CA MET A 42 3.49 -3.52 14.99
C MET A 42 3.23 -4.52 16.12
N ALA A 43 2.95 -5.78 15.76
CA ALA A 43 2.61 -6.81 16.74
C ALA A 43 3.75 -7.16 17.72
N GLN A 44 5.01 -6.98 17.30
CA GLN A 44 6.19 -7.27 18.13
C GLN A 44 6.96 -5.98 18.44
N PRO A 45 7.41 -5.77 19.70
CA PRO A 45 8.11 -4.55 20.09
C PRO A 45 9.38 -4.26 19.26
N GLN A 46 10.11 -5.30 18.85
CA GLN A 46 11.31 -5.14 18.02
C GLN A 46 11.00 -4.51 16.65
N TYR A 47 9.85 -4.85 16.06
CA TYR A 47 9.44 -4.31 14.77
C TYR A 47 8.82 -2.93 14.90
N GLN A 48 8.19 -2.65 16.05
CA GLN A 48 7.75 -1.31 16.39
C GLN A 48 8.95 -0.37 16.52
N GLN A 49 10.00 -0.80 17.23
CA GLN A 49 11.24 -0.03 17.35
C GLN A 49 11.91 0.19 15.99
N TRP A 50 12.05 -0.87 15.18
CA TRP A 50 12.58 -0.76 13.82
C TRP A 50 11.78 0.25 12.97
N LEU A 51 10.45 0.23 13.06
CA LEU A 51 9.61 1.19 12.35
C LEU A 51 9.91 2.62 12.82
N GLU A 52 9.97 2.85 14.12
CA GLU A 52 10.26 4.15 14.74
C GLU A 52 11.65 4.68 14.35
N ASP A 53 12.67 3.81 14.30
CA ASP A 53 14.04 4.18 13.94
C ASP A 53 14.15 4.75 12.51
N HIS A 54 13.26 4.31 11.61
CA HIS A 54 13.25 4.75 10.20
C HIS A 54 12.13 5.75 9.89
N LEU A 55 11.20 5.97 10.81
CA LEU A 55 10.02 6.80 10.59
C LEU A 55 10.43 8.27 10.35
N THR A 56 9.81 8.89 9.36
CA THR A 56 9.79 10.35 9.20
C THR A 56 8.36 10.86 9.11
N HIS A 57 8.15 12.05 9.67
CA HIS A 57 6.90 12.80 9.56
C HIS A 57 6.99 13.92 8.51
N ASN A 58 8.16 14.12 7.89
CA ASN A 58 8.41 15.15 6.90
C ASN A 58 8.74 14.50 5.54
N PRO A 59 7.87 14.63 4.53
CA PRO A 59 8.12 14.11 3.17
C PRO A 59 9.42 14.61 2.55
N GLU A 60 9.88 15.81 2.90
CA GLU A 60 11.13 16.37 2.37
C GLU A 60 12.35 15.52 2.73
N ASP A 61 12.31 14.79 3.86
CA ASP A 61 13.40 13.89 4.27
C ASP A 61 13.62 12.74 3.27
N LEU A 62 12.59 12.37 2.50
CA LEU A 62 12.68 11.37 1.43
C LEU A 62 13.49 11.85 0.23
N HIS A 63 13.74 13.16 0.13
CA HIS A 63 14.58 13.74 -0.92
C HIS A 63 16.04 13.92 -0.47
N LEU A 64 16.30 13.90 0.85
CA LEU A 64 17.63 14.17 1.42
C LEU A 64 18.59 12.98 1.37
N GLN A 65 18.06 11.76 1.29
CA GLN A 65 18.85 10.53 1.22
C GLN A 65 18.23 9.59 0.16
N PRO A 66 18.98 8.62 -0.39
CA PRO A 66 18.47 7.78 -1.47
C PRO A 66 17.47 6.70 -1.03
N ALA A 67 17.51 6.30 0.25
CA ALA A 67 16.79 5.15 0.81
C ALA A 67 16.73 5.23 2.35
N GLY A 68 15.98 4.33 3.01
CA GLY A 68 16.08 4.12 4.45
C GLY A 68 15.16 4.95 5.33
N LYS A 69 14.11 5.55 4.76
CA LYS A 69 13.04 6.20 5.53
C LYS A 69 11.71 5.52 5.30
N ILE A 70 10.88 5.50 6.34
CA ILE A 70 9.48 5.10 6.27
C ILE A 70 8.62 6.35 6.43
N TYR A 71 7.71 6.59 5.50
CA TYR A 71 6.73 7.67 5.59
C TYR A 71 5.32 7.10 5.59
N LEU A 72 4.55 7.42 6.63
CA LEU A 72 3.15 7.02 6.75
C LEU A 72 2.26 8.09 6.10
N ALA A 73 1.85 7.84 4.85
CA ALA A 73 1.10 8.80 4.07
C ALA A 73 -0.35 8.92 4.52
N GLU A 74 -0.84 10.15 4.60
CA GLU A 74 -2.27 10.46 4.74
C GLU A 74 -2.94 10.38 3.37
N THR A 75 -3.39 9.18 3.00
CA THR A 75 -4.10 8.96 1.73
C THR A 75 -5.60 9.15 1.88
N PRO A 76 -6.29 9.76 0.91
CA PRO A 76 -7.74 9.87 0.91
C PRO A 76 -8.40 8.49 1.02
N TRP A 77 -9.48 8.43 1.77
CA TRP A 77 -10.24 7.19 1.95
C TRP A 77 -11.02 6.86 0.67
N PHE A 78 -10.55 5.88 -0.09
CA PHE A 78 -11.35 5.24 -1.12
C PHE A 78 -11.87 3.92 -0.58
N ASN A 79 -13.18 3.84 -0.30
CA ASN A 79 -13.82 2.62 0.15
C ASN A 79 -14.08 1.65 -1.02
N ILE A 80 -13.00 1.27 -1.70
CA ILE A 80 -12.99 0.37 -2.85
C ILE A 80 -11.91 -0.69 -2.66
N SER A 81 -12.23 -1.93 -3.04
CA SER A 81 -11.25 -3.02 -3.06
C SER A 81 -11.47 -3.91 -4.28
N ALA A 82 -10.41 -4.59 -4.73
CA ALA A 82 -10.53 -5.54 -5.82
C ALA A 82 -11.48 -6.70 -5.49
N THR A 83 -11.62 -7.07 -4.21
CA THR A 83 -12.60 -8.07 -3.76
C THR A 83 -14.02 -7.61 -4.02
N ILE A 84 -14.37 -6.39 -3.61
CA ILE A 84 -15.71 -5.81 -3.86
C ILE A 84 -15.98 -5.71 -5.37
N ILE A 85 -15.00 -5.25 -6.16
CA ILE A 85 -15.16 -5.13 -7.61
C ILE A 85 -15.46 -6.49 -8.25
N ARG A 86 -14.69 -7.53 -7.90
CA ARG A 86 -14.92 -8.88 -8.46
C ARG A 86 -16.27 -9.46 -8.06
N GLU A 87 -16.69 -9.27 -6.81
CA GLU A 87 -18.00 -9.72 -6.33
C GLU A 87 -19.15 -9.02 -7.07
N ARG A 88 -19.06 -7.69 -7.25
CA ARG A 88 -20.02 -6.92 -8.05
C ARG A 88 -20.12 -7.43 -9.48
N LEU A 89 -18.97 -7.61 -10.14
CA LEU A 89 -18.91 -8.11 -11.51
C LEU A 89 -19.52 -9.51 -11.64
N GLN A 90 -19.26 -10.40 -10.69
CA GLN A 90 -19.87 -11.75 -10.64
C GLN A 90 -21.39 -11.69 -10.45
N ASN A 91 -21.88 -10.73 -9.68
CA ASN A 91 -23.31 -10.52 -9.43
C ASN A 91 -24.00 -9.70 -10.53
N GLY A 92 -23.29 -9.25 -11.56
CA GLY A 92 -23.83 -8.38 -12.62
C GLY A 92 -24.14 -6.94 -12.18
N GLU A 93 -23.54 -6.49 -11.08
CA GLU A 93 -23.68 -5.13 -10.55
C GLU A 93 -22.72 -4.14 -11.23
N SER A 94 -23.13 -2.87 -11.32
CA SER A 94 -22.31 -1.82 -11.96
C SER A 94 -21.05 -1.48 -11.15
N CYS A 95 -19.96 -1.26 -11.89
CA CYS A 95 -18.65 -0.80 -11.41
C CYS A 95 -18.16 0.46 -12.12
N GLU A 96 -19.03 1.19 -12.84
CA GLU A 96 -18.66 2.40 -13.61
C GLU A 96 -18.07 3.51 -12.73
N ASP A 97 -18.58 3.69 -11.52
CA ASP A 97 -18.07 4.68 -10.56
C ASP A 97 -16.82 4.21 -9.79
N LEU A 98 -16.41 2.95 -10.01
CA LEU A 98 -15.33 2.29 -9.25
C LEU A 98 -14.07 2.10 -10.09
N LEU A 99 -14.19 2.16 -11.41
CA LEU A 99 -13.10 1.85 -12.34
C LEU A 99 -13.04 2.88 -13.45
N PRO A 100 -11.84 3.22 -13.96
CA PRO A 100 -11.73 3.93 -15.22
C PRO A 100 -12.45 3.17 -16.34
N GLU A 101 -13.19 3.89 -17.19
CA GLU A 101 -13.94 3.30 -18.31
C GLU A 101 -13.12 2.33 -19.17
N PRO A 102 -11.84 2.63 -19.53
CA PRO A 102 -11.05 1.71 -20.35
C PRO A 102 -10.80 0.35 -19.67
N VAL A 103 -10.73 0.32 -18.33
CA VAL A 103 -10.53 -0.91 -17.54
C VAL A 103 -11.80 -1.74 -17.55
N LEU A 104 -12.96 -1.11 -17.37
CA LEU A 104 -14.26 -1.79 -17.39
C LEU A 104 -14.56 -2.37 -18.78
N THR A 105 -14.28 -1.60 -19.83
CA THR A 105 -14.42 -2.05 -21.22
C THR A 105 -13.56 -3.28 -21.49
N TYR A 106 -12.31 -3.30 -21.02
CA TYR A 106 -11.43 -4.46 -21.15
C TYR A 106 -11.97 -5.69 -20.41
N ILE A 107 -12.40 -5.54 -19.15
CA ILE A 107 -12.99 -6.63 -18.34
C ILE A 107 -14.17 -7.27 -19.08
N ASN A 108 -15.06 -6.45 -19.65
CA ASN A 108 -16.23 -6.90 -20.37
C ASN A 108 -15.89 -7.62 -21.68
N GLN A 109 -14.92 -7.11 -22.45
CA GLN A 109 -14.47 -7.72 -23.71
C GLN A 109 -13.81 -9.09 -23.50
N GLN A 110 -13.03 -9.24 -22.41
CA GLN A 110 -12.31 -10.47 -22.10
C GLN A 110 -13.13 -11.46 -21.26
N GLY A 111 -14.33 -11.09 -20.81
CA GLY A 111 -15.18 -11.95 -19.97
C GLY A 111 -14.56 -12.26 -18.61
N LEU A 112 -13.76 -11.36 -18.04
CA LEU A 112 -13.11 -11.58 -16.74
C LEU A 112 -14.13 -11.48 -15.60
N TYR A 113 -13.89 -12.26 -14.54
CA TYR A 113 -14.67 -12.23 -13.29
C TYR A 113 -16.17 -12.52 -13.46
N ARG A 114 -16.51 -13.42 -14.40
CA ARG A 114 -17.85 -13.98 -14.60
C ARG A 114 -17.91 -15.42 -14.07
#